data_AF-A0A183M8V7-F1
#
_entry.id   AF-A0A183M8V7-F1
#
_cell.length_a   1.000
_cell.length_b   1.000
_cell.length_c   1.000
_cell.angle_alpha   90.00
_cell.angle_beta   90.00
_cell.angle_gamma   90.00
#
_symmetry.space_group_name_H-M   'P 1'
#
loop_
_entity.id
_entity.type
_entity.pdbx_description
1 polymer ?
#
loop_
_entity_poly.entity_id
_entity_poly.type
_entity_poly.pdbx_seq_one_letter_code
_entity_poly.pdbx_strand_id
1 'polypeptide(L)'
;MHESEVQTVSVPIEVAQEYVSKLLGFAPLQLSDDLYNVIITHLEQMIDEFGEKLLDKFGLKFTSEKLQSLTYYLKERLEDRLVDMFDSFDIFLVGKVLYLNSSVVLKDDELQLVYSEKRDKAIENRIITYTNRITVLKTCLTKVEQETAKINSIVDNIKNMKKHINQTLENVYGVKSG
;
A
#
# COMPACT_ATOMS: atom_id res chain seq x y z
N MET A 1 27.18 -40.06 -7.11
CA MET A 1 26.04 -39.19 -7.48
C MET A 1 25.16 -39.07 -6.26
N HIS A 2 25.16 -37.92 -5.60
CA HIS A 2 24.16 -37.62 -4.57
C HIS A 2 23.12 -36.72 -5.23
N GLU A 3 21.94 -37.30 -5.50
CA GLU A 3 20.73 -36.51 -5.72
C GLU A 3 20.37 -35.91 -4.36
N SER A 4 20.71 -34.64 -4.18
CA SER A 4 20.18 -33.85 -3.08
C SER A 4 18.69 -33.68 -3.30
N GLU A 5 17.89 -34.44 -2.54
CA GLU A 5 16.45 -34.24 -2.39
C GLU A 5 16.20 -32.75 -2.10
N VAL A 6 15.63 -32.03 -3.06
CA VAL A 6 15.20 -30.66 -2.86
C VAL A 6 14.07 -30.72 -1.85
N GLN A 7 14.37 -30.35 -0.61
CA GLN A 7 13.40 -30.19 0.46
C GLN A 7 12.37 -29.16 -0.01
N THR A 8 11.23 -29.63 -0.52
CA THR A 8 10.11 -28.76 -0.90
C THR A 8 9.50 -28.22 0.37
N VAL A 9 9.92 -27.01 0.77
CA VAL A 9 9.27 -26.27 1.85
C VAL A 9 7.86 -25.94 1.35
N SER A 10 6.84 -26.64 1.85
CA SER A 10 5.45 -26.33 1.53
C SER A 10 5.05 -25.06 2.26
N VAL A 11 4.95 -23.96 1.52
CA VAL A 11 4.40 -22.70 2.04
C VAL A 11 2.88 -22.76 1.86
N PRO A 12 2.08 -22.36 2.87
CA PRO A 12 0.63 -22.23 2.70
C PRO A 12 0.29 -21.35 1.49
N ILE A 13 -0.75 -21.73 0.74
CA ILE A 13 -1.15 -21.03 -0.48
C ILE A 13 -1.46 -19.55 -0.19
N GLU A 14 -2.02 -19.26 0.98
CA GLU A 14 -2.33 -17.91 1.44
C GLU A 14 -1.07 -17.03 1.53
N VAL A 15 0.02 -17.57 2.05
CA VAL A 15 1.30 -16.86 2.20
C VAL A 15 1.97 -16.67 0.83
N ALA A 16 1.85 -17.66 -0.05
CA ALA A 16 2.36 -17.55 -1.43
C ALA A 16 1.58 -16.50 -2.24
N GLN A 17 0.28 -16.37 -1.99
CA GLN A 17 -0.59 -15.45 -2.73
C GLN A 17 -0.63 -14.05 -2.16
N GLU A 18 -0.36 -13.83 -0.87
CA GLU A 18 -0.35 -12.48 -0.29
C GLU A 18 0.61 -11.56 -1.04
N TYR A 19 1.81 -12.07 -1.36
CA TYR A 19 2.84 -11.31 -2.05
C TYR A 19 2.44 -10.92 -3.47
N VAL A 20 1.87 -11.88 -4.20
CA VAL A 20 1.34 -11.67 -5.55
C VAL A 20 0.15 -10.71 -5.52
N SER A 21 -0.72 -10.83 -4.52
CA SER A 21 -1.91 -10.00 -4.37
C SER A 21 -1.56 -8.53 -4.10
N LYS A 22 -0.51 -8.28 -3.31
CA LYS A 22 0.03 -6.92 -3.10
C LYS A 22 0.52 -6.30 -4.41
N LEU A 23 1.17 -7.09 -5.28
CA LEU A 23 1.65 -6.60 -6.57
C LEU A 23 0.51 -6.32 -7.56
N LEU A 24 -0.46 -7.24 -7.66
CA LEU A 24 -1.50 -7.19 -8.68
C LEU A 24 -2.72 -6.35 -8.27
N GLY A 25 -2.94 -6.15 -6.97
CA GLY A 25 -4.12 -5.49 -6.42
C GLY A 25 -5.37 -6.38 -6.36
N PHE A 26 -5.24 -7.67 -6.68
CA PHE A 26 -6.29 -8.68 -6.57
C PHE A 26 -5.69 -10.06 -6.25
N ALA A 27 -6.50 -10.96 -5.70
CA ALA A 27 -6.07 -12.34 -5.40
C ALA A 27 -6.16 -13.23 -6.65
N PRO A 28 -5.08 -13.93 -7.06
CA PRO A 28 -5.08 -14.81 -8.23
C PRO A 28 -6.19 -15.87 -8.24
N LEU A 29 -6.50 -16.50 -7.10
CA LEU A 29 -7.59 -17.47 -7.00
C LEU A 29 -8.96 -16.84 -7.22
N GLN A 30 -9.18 -15.62 -6.71
CA GLN A 30 -10.43 -14.92 -6.94
C GLN A 30 -10.67 -14.67 -8.43
N LEU A 31 -9.61 -14.32 -9.18
CA LEU A 31 -9.72 -14.19 -10.64
C LEU A 31 -10.10 -15.53 -11.29
N SER A 32 -9.51 -16.63 -10.84
CA SER A 32 -9.83 -17.98 -11.34
C SER A 32 -11.30 -18.35 -11.10
N ASP A 33 -11.78 -18.12 -9.88
CA ASP A 33 -13.17 -18.36 -9.48
C ASP A 33 -14.14 -17.49 -10.28
N ASP A 34 -13.83 -16.20 -10.45
CA ASP A 34 -14.66 -15.28 -11.22
C ASP A 34 -14.74 -15.70 -12.69
N LEU A 35 -13.62 -16.14 -13.29
CA LEU A 35 -13.59 -16.68 -14.65
C LEU A 35 -14.39 -17.97 -14.78
N TYR A 36 -14.28 -18.89 -13.82
CA TYR A 36 -15.07 -20.11 -13.78
C TYR A 36 -16.57 -19.79 -13.77
N ASN A 37 -16.99 -18.90 -12.87
CA ASN A 37 -18.38 -18.47 -12.74
C ASN A 37 -18.93 -17.86 -14.04
N VAL A 38 -18.14 -17.05 -14.74
CA VAL A 38 -18.53 -16.50 -16.03
C VAL A 38 -18.69 -17.62 -17.07
N ILE A 39 -17.75 -18.55 -17.16
CA ILE A 39 -17.76 -19.59 -18.19
C ILE A 39 -18.87 -20.61 -17.95
N ILE A 40 -19.08 -21.08 -16.72
CA ILE A 40 -20.17 -22.00 -16.39
C ILE A 40 -21.53 -21.36 -16.70
N THR A 41 -21.73 -20.09 -16.35
CA THR A 41 -22.98 -19.36 -16.66
C THR A 41 -23.27 -19.33 -18.17
N HIS A 42 -22.25 -19.06 -18.99
CA HIS A 42 -22.41 -19.04 -20.46
C HIS A 42 -22.63 -20.44 -21.03
N LEU A 43 -22.00 -21.47 -20.44
CA LEU A 43 -22.19 -22.85 -20.85
C LEU A 43 -23.64 -23.29 -20.60
N GLU A 44 -24.19 -23.01 -19.42
CA GLU A 44 -25.58 -23.31 -19.07
C GLU A 44 -26.56 -22.63 -20.04
N GLN A 45 -26.38 -21.34 -20.30
CA GLN A 45 -27.20 -20.59 -21.25
C GLN A 45 -27.17 -21.20 -22.66
N MET A 46 -25.98 -21.61 -23.12
CA MET A 46 -25.82 -22.22 -24.44
C MET A 46 -26.53 -23.58 -24.54
N ILE A 47 -26.50 -24.37 -23.46
CA ILE A 47 -27.18 -25.67 -23.40
C ILE A 47 -28.70 -25.48 -23.38
N ASP A 48 -29.20 -24.51 -22.63
CA ASP A 48 -30.62 -24.18 -22.58
C ASP A 48 -31.13 -23.74 -23.95
N GLU A 49 -30.43 -22.80 -24.62
CA GLU A 49 -30.76 -22.38 -25.98
C GLU A 49 -30.70 -23.54 -26.99
N PHE A 50 -29.75 -24.45 -26.83
CA PHE A 50 -29.64 -25.64 -27.66
C PHE A 50 -30.84 -26.59 -27.46
N GLY A 51 -31.27 -26.76 -26.20
CA GLY A 51 -32.47 -27.52 -25.84
C GLY A 51 -33.73 -26.95 -26.48
N GLU A 52 -33.92 -25.63 -26.44
CA GLU A 52 -35.04 -24.94 -27.10
C GLU A 52 -35.02 -25.16 -28.62
N LYS A 53 -33.86 -24.94 -29.27
CA LYS A 53 -33.71 -25.15 -30.72
C LYS A 53 -33.95 -26.61 -31.15
N LEU A 54 -33.59 -27.57 -30.29
CA LEU A 54 -33.87 -28.99 -30.51
C LEU A 54 -35.37 -29.28 -30.45
N LEU A 55 -36.08 -28.75 -29.44
CA LEU A 55 -37.53 -28.88 -29.29
C LEU A 55 -38.26 -28.28 -30.49
N ASP A 56 -37.88 -27.08 -30.92
CA ASP A 56 -38.50 -26.40 -32.07
C ASP A 56 -38.36 -27.21 -33.36
N LYS A 57 -37.19 -27.81 -33.59
CA LYS A 57 -36.89 -28.50 -34.86
C LYS A 57 -37.34 -29.95 -34.88
N PHE A 58 -37.38 -30.61 -33.72
CA PHE A 58 -37.59 -32.06 -33.63
C PHE A 58 -38.72 -32.48 -32.68
N GLY A 59 -39.44 -31.55 -32.06
CA GLY A 59 -40.54 -31.85 -31.13
C GLY A 59 -41.71 -32.61 -31.72
N LEU A 60 -41.86 -32.61 -33.06
CA LEU A 60 -42.85 -33.45 -33.76
C LEU A 60 -42.35 -34.88 -34.02
N LYS A 61 -41.04 -35.12 -33.96
CA LYS A 61 -40.40 -36.42 -34.27
C LYS A 61 -39.99 -37.20 -33.02
N PHE A 62 -39.68 -36.51 -31.92
CA PHE A 62 -39.30 -37.12 -30.65
C PHE A 62 -40.17 -36.58 -29.52
N THR A 63 -40.31 -37.36 -28.45
CA THR A 63 -41.01 -36.91 -27.24
C THR A 63 -40.16 -35.88 -26.51
N SER A 64 -40.83 -34.91 -25.87
CA SER A 64 -40.17 -33.88 -25.05
C SER A 64 -39.23 -34.48 -24.01
N GLU A 65 -39.63 -35.57 -23.35
CA GLU A 65 -38.81 -36.28 -22.36
C GLU A 65 -37.47 -36.78 -22.93
N LYS A 66 -37.46 -37.29 -24.16
CA LYS A 66 -36.22 -37.78 -24.79
C LYS A 66 -35.27 -36.63 -25.12
N LEU A 67 -35.81 -35.49 -25.57
CA LEU A 67 -35.03 -34.30 -25.87
C LEU A 67 -34.49 -33.66 -24.59
N GLN A 68 -35.31 -33.56 -23.54
CA GLN A 68 -34.88 -33.09 -22.21
C GLN A 68 -33.80 -34.00 -21.60
N SER A 69 -33.95 -35.33 -21.71
CA SER A 69 -32.93 -36.28 -21.24
C SER A 69 -31.60 -36.10 -21.98
N LEU A 70 -31.64 -35.83 -23.28
CA LEU A 70 -30.44 -35.55 -24.08
C LEU A 70 -29.78 -34.23 -23.65
N THR A 71 -30.56 -33.16 -23.46
CA THR A 71 -30.05 -31.86 -22.99
C THR A 71 -29.42 -32.00 -21.61
N TYR A 72 -30.07 -32.73 -20.69
CA TYR A 72 -29.54 -33.01 -19.36
C TYR A 72 -28.21 -33.80 -19.42
N TYR A 73 -28.15 -34.86 -20.24
CA TYR A 73 -26.93 -35.64 -20.41
C TYR A 73 -25.78 -34.80 -20.96
N LEU A 74 -26.06 -33.92 -21.93
CA LEU A 74 -25.06 -33.00 -22.48
C LEU A 74 -24.60 -31.99 -21.43
N LYS A 75 -25.53 -31.50 -20.58
CA LYS A 75 -25.22 -30.61 -19.48
C LYS A 75 -24.20 -31.23 -18.52
N GLU A 76 -24.54 -32.36 -17.92
CA GLU A 76 -23.63 -33.03 -16.97
C GLU A 76 -22.27 -33.32 -17.60
N ARG A 77 -22.25 -33.83 -18.85
CA ARG A 77 -20.98 -34.17 -19.52
C ARG A 77 -20.10 -32.97 -19.83
N LEU A 78 -20.68 -31.83 -20.18
CA LEU A 78 -19.93 -30.62 -20.48
C LEU A 78 -19.46 -29.92 -19.20
N GLU A 79 -20.27 -29.93 -18.15
CA GLU A 79 -19.91 -29.38 -16.83
C GLU A 79 -18.77 -30.17 -16.20
N ASP A 80 -18.86 -31.51 -16.16
CA ASP A 80 -17.78 -32.37 -15.67
C ASP A 80 -16.46 -32.07 -16.40
N ARG A 81 -16.55 -31.92 -17.74
CA ARG A 81 -15.38 -31.64 -18.56
C ARG A 81 -14.82 -30.24 -18.32
N LEU A 82 -15.69 -29.27 -18.04
CA LEU A 82 -15.29 -27.90 -17.74
C LEU A 82 -14.51 -27.85 -16.42
N VAL A 83 -15.00 -28.54 -15.38
CA VAL A 83 -14.34 -28.64 -14.07
C VAL A 83 -12.92 -29.17 -14.22
N ASP A 84 -12.73 -30.33 -14.87
CA ASP A 84 -11.40 -30.92 -15.10
C ASP A 84 -10.43 -29.94 -15.81
N MET A 85 -10.94 -29.22 -16.81
CA MET A 85 -10.15 -28.24 -17.55
C MET A 85 -9.82 -27.02 -16.71
N PHE A 86 -10.74 -26.59 -15.86
CA PHE A 86 -10.54 -25.44 -14.98
C PHE A 86 -9.58 -25.73 -13.83
N ASP A 87 -9.59 -26.94 -13.27
CA ASP A 87 -8.57 -27.35 -12.29
C ASP A 87 -7.16 -27.24 -12.89
N SER A 88 -7.00 -27.68 -14.14
CA SER A 88 -5.74 -27.59 -14.86
C SER A 88 -5.35 -26.13 -15.16
N PHE A 89 -6.34 -25.30 -15.49
CA PHE A 89 -6.16 -23.88 -15.71
C PHE A 89 -5.76 -23.15 -14.43
N ASP A 90 -6.40 -23.46 -13.30
CA ASP A 90 -6.15 -22.83 -12.01
C ASP A 90 -4.71 -23.12 -11.53
N ILE A 91 -4.29 -24.39 -11.63
CA ILE A 91 -2.90 -24.80 -11.35
C ILE A 91 -1.91 -24.04 -12.24
N PHE A 92 -2.20 -23.87 -13.52
CA PHE A 92 -1.34 -23.13 -14.43
C PHE A 92 -1.30 -21.64 -14.12
N LEU A 93 -2.47 -21.04 -13.85
CA LEU A 93 -2.62 -19.63 -13.57
C LEU A 93 -1.84 -19.26 -12.31
N VAL A 94 -2.07 -19.96 -11.20
CA VAL A 94 -1.41 -19.70 -9.91
C VAL A 94 0.03 -20.18 -9.90
N GLY A 95 0.33 -21.31 -10.54
CA GLY A 95 1.65 -21.94 -10.47
C GLY A 95 2.68 -21.45 -11.47
N LYS A 96 2.26 -20.80 -12.58
CA LYS A 96 3.17 -20.39 -13.66
C LYS A 96 2.99 -18.94 -14.11
N VAL A 97 1.76 -18.45 -14.19
CA VAL A 97 1.48 -17.12 -14.75
C VAL A 97 1.53 -16.04 -13.67
N LEU A 98 0.75 -16.23 -12.62
CA LEU A 98 0.61 -15.32 -11.48
C LEU A 98 1.44 -15.82 -10.29
N TYR A 99 2.64 -16.30 -10.59
CA TYR A 99 3.60 -16.80 -9.61
C TYR A 99 4.74 -15.80 -9.42
N LEU A 100 5.04 -15.47 -8.16
CA LEU A 100 6.25 -14.74 -7.78
C LEU A 100 7.26 -15.71 -7.17
N ASN A 101 8.48 -15.69 -7.70
CA ASN A 101 9.58 -16.47 -7.11
C ASN A 101 9.89 -15.94 -5.71
N SER A 102 10.18 -16.83 -4.77
CA SER A 102 10.49 -16.49 -3.38
C SER A 102 11.72 -15.59 -3.20
N SER A 103 12.55 -15.45 -4.24
CA SER A 103 13.73 -14.56 -4.26
C SER A 103 13.39 -13.13 -4.72
N VAL A 104 12.18 -12.89 -5.21
CA VAL A 104 11.76 -11.56 -5.67
C VAL A 104 11.25 -10.77 -4.48
N VAL A 105 11.74 -9.53 -4.37
CA VAL A 105 11.31 -8.55 -3.38
C VAL A 105 10.62 -7.41 -4.12
N LEU A 106 9.41 -7.07 -3.69
CA LEU A 106 8.67 -5.89 -4.16
C LEU A 106 9.37 -4.63 -3.67
N LYS A 107 9.28 -3.56 -4.47
CA LYS A 107 9.94 -2.28 -4.16
C LYS A 107 9.54 -1.73 -2.79
N ASP A 108 8.30 -1.94 -2.38
CA ASP A 108 7.79 -1.46 -1.09
C ASP A 108 8.44 -2.17 0.11
N ASP A 109 8.96 -3.38 -0.10
CA ASP A 109 9.61 -4.19 0.93
C ASP A 109 11.14 -4.11 0.88
N GLU A 110 11.74 -3.40 -0.10
CA GLU A 110 13.20 -3.25 -0.20
C GLU A 110 13.82 -2.68 1.09
N LEU A 111 13.11 -1.77 1.76
CA LEU A 111 13.54 -1.17 3.03
C LEU A 111 13.38 -2.10 4.24
N GLN A 112 12.56 -3.15 4.11
CA GLN A 112 12.29 -4.12 5.18
C GLN A 112 13.27 -5.29 5.18
N LEU A 113 14.15 -5.39 4.17
CA LEU A 113 15.14 -6.47 4.05
C LEU A 113 16.16 -6.51 5.19
N VAL A 114 16.39 -5.39 5.87
CA VAL A 114 17.40 -5.29 6.93
C VAL A 114 16.84 -4.50 8.11
N TYR A 115 16.19 -5.19 9.03
CA TYR A 115 15.86 -4.65 10.34
C TYR A 115 17.05 -4.77 11.30
N SER A 116 17.31 -3.73 12.09
CA SER A 116 18.27 -3.80 13.20
C SER A 116 17.75 -3.03 14.40
N GLU A 117 17.21 -3.77 15.37
CA GLU A 117 16.70 -3.20 16.63
C GLU A 117 17.72 -2.28 17.32
N LYS A 118 19.01 -2.62 17.22
CA LYS A 118 20.10 -1.79 17.75
C LYS A 118 20.22 -0.44 17.03
N ARG A 119 20.07 -0.40 15.70
CA ARG A 119 20.08 0.85 14.94
C ARG A 119 18.85 1.69 15.25
N ASP A 120 17.69 1.06 15.34
CA ASP A 120 16.43 1.75 15.65
C ASP A 120 16.48 2.41 17.02
N LYS A 121 16.89 1.67 18.06
CA LYS A 121 17.12 2.23 19.41
C LYS A 121 18.14 3.36 19.40
N ALA A 122 19.19 3.26 18.59
CA ALA A 122 20.18 4.34 18.47
C ALA A 122 19.58 5.59 17.80
N ILE A 123 18.73 5.43 16.78
CA ILE A 123 18.02 6.54 16.12
C ILE A 123 17.04 7.19 17.11
N GLU A 124 16.25 6.40 17.83
CA GLU A 124 15.30 6.90 18.83
C GLU A 124 15.99 7.72 19.93
N ASN A 125 17.09 7.19 20.48
CA ASN A 125 17.90 7.92 21.46
C ASN A 125 18.47 9.24 20.91
N ARG A 126 18.85 9.28 19.63
CA ARG A 126 19.31 10.51 18.97
C ARG A 126 18.17 11.50 18.79
N ILE A 127 16.97 11.04 18.41
CA ILE A 127 15.77 11.89 18.32
C ILE A 127 15.48 12.54 19.66
N ILE A 128 15.43 11.76 20.75
CA ILE A 128 15.21 12.29 22.12
C ILE A 128 16.28 13.32 22.48
N THR A 129 17.55 13.01 22.20
CA THR A 129 18.67 13.91 22.49
C THR A 129 18.53 15.24 21.74
N TYR A 130 18.21 15.21 20.45
CA TYR A 130 18.08 16.43 19.66
C TYR A 130 16.83 17.23 20.02
N THR A 131 15.72 16.57 20.35
CA THR A 131 14.51 17.23 20.89
C THR A 131 14.82 17.99 22.17
N ASN A 132 15.54 17.38 23.10
CA ASN A 132 15.95 18.05 24.34
C ASN A 132 16.86 19.26 24.07
N ARG A 133 17.83 19.12 23.15
CA ARG A 133 18.70 20.24 22.75
C ARG A 133 17.92 21.39 22.14
N ILE A 134 16.93 21.11 21.28
CA ILE A 134 16.06 22.14 20.70
C ILE A 134 15.30 22.89 21.79
N THR A 135 14.76 22.19 22.80
CA THR A 135 14.05 22.82 23.93
C THR A 135 14.96 23.76 24.74
N VAL A 136 16.21 23.35 24.98
CA VAL A 136 17.20 24.22 25.66
C VAL A 136 17.55 25.43 24.80
N LEU A 137 17.75 25.24 23.49
CA LEU A 137 18.05 26.34 22.56
C LEU A 137 16.90 27.35 22.48
N LYS A 138 15.64 26.89 22.48
CA LYS A 138 14.47 27.78 22.56
C LYS A 138 14.47 28.62 23.83
N THR A 139 14.75 28.00 24.98
CA THR A 139 14.88 28.72 26.26
C THR A 139 16.00 29.76 26.21
N CYS A 140 17.14 29.42 25.61
CA CYS A 140 18.26 30.34 25.44
C CYS A 140 17.87 31.54 24.56
N LEU A 141 17.21 31.28 23.42
CA LEU A 141 16.72 32.32 22.51
C LEU A 141 15.81 33.31 23.24
N THR A 142 14.83 32.82 24.00
CA THR A 142 13.93 33.68 24.78
C THR A 142 14.69 34.56 25.79
N LYS A 143 15.74 34.04 26.43
CA LYS A 143 16.58 34.85 27.33
C LYS A 143 17.37 35.92 26.58
N VAL A 144 17.92 35.58 25.42
CA VAL A 144 18.64 36.54 24.56
C VAL A 144 17.71 37.67 24.10
N GLU A 145 16.47 37.34 23.71
CA GLU A 145 15.46 38.33 23.33
C GLU A 145 15.11 39.27 24.50
N GLN A 146 14.95 38.74 25.71
CA GLN A 146 14.71 39.53 26.92
C GLN A 146 15.86 40.47 27.25
N GLU A 147 17.11 40.00 27.21
CA GLU A 147 18.28 40.84 27.46
C GLU A 147 18.46 41.90 26.36
N THR A 148 18.19 41.55 25.11
CA THR A 148 18.22 42.50 23.98
C THR A 148 17.20 43.63 24.18
N ALA A 149 15.99 43.30 24.63
CA ALA A 149 14.97 44.30 24.94
C ALA A 149 15.41 45.25 26.07
N LYS A 150 16.05 44.73 27.14
CA LYS A 150 16.60 45.55 28.22
C LYS A 150 17.69 46.50 27.72
N ILE A 151 18.63 46.00 26.90
CA ILE A 151 19.70 46.80 26.32
C ILE A 151 19.12 47.94 25.48
N ASN A 152 18.12 47.65 24.63
CA ASN A 152 17.47 48.66 23.81
C ASN A 152 16.84 49.78 24.67
N SER A 153 16.17 49.41 25.78
CA SER A 153 15.63 50.40 26.72
C SER A 153 16.73 51.29 27.34
N ILE A 154 17.87 50.71 27.73
CA ILE A 154 19.02 51.48 28.25
C ILE A 154 19.57 52.43 27.18
N VAL A 155 19.72 51.95 25.94
CA VAL A 155 20.21 52.77 24.82
C VAL A 155 19.28 53.97 24.58
N ASP A 156 17.97 53.76 24.61
CA ASP A 156 17.01 54.85 24.44
C ASP A 156 17.04 55.85 25.60
N ASN A 157 17.19 55.37 26.84
CA ASN A 157 17.38 56.24 28.01
C ASN A 157 18.64 57.10 27.88
N ILE A 158 19.77 56.53 27.41
CA ILE A 158 21.02 57.27 27.17
C ILE A 158 20.83 58.33 26.08
N LYS A 159 20.16 58.00 24.97
CA LYS A 159 19.83 58.98 23.91
C LYS A 159 19.00 60.14 24.47
N ASN A 160 18.00 59.84 25.29
CA ASN A 160 17.14 60.85 25.90
C ASN A 160 17.91 61.74 26.89
N MET A 161 18.75 61.16 27.75
CA MET A 161 19.63 61.92 28.64
C MET A 161 20.59 62.82 27.87
N LYS A 162 21.24 62.31 26.82
CA LYS A 162 22.11 63.11 25.95
C LYS A 162 21.35 64.29 25.33
N LYS A 163 20.15 64.06 24.82
CA LYS A 163 19.28 65.12 24.28
C LYS A 163 18.95 66.17 25.34
N HIS A 164 18.58 65.76 26.55
CA HIS A 164 18.30 66.68 27.65
C HIS A 164 19.52 67.50 28.06
N ILE A 165 20.70 66.87 28.19
CA ILE A 165 21.95 67.58 28.50
C ILE A 165 22.24 68.64 27.43
N ASN A 166 22.15 68.28 26.15
CA ASN A 166 22.37 69.23 25.05
C ASN A 166 21.37 70.39 25.09
N GLN A 167 20.08 70.10 25.33
CA GLN A 167 19.05 71.14 25.49
C GLN A 167 19.33 72.07 26.68
N THR A 168 19.78 71.53 27.82
CA THR A 168 20.13 72.34 29.00
C THR A 168 21.36 73.20 28.72
N LEU A 169 22.38 72.66 28.05
CA LEU A 169 23.58 73.42 27.66
C LEU A 169 23.24 74.58 26.72
N GLU A 170 22.37 74.34 25.74
CA GLU A 170 21.88 75.38 24.83
C GLU A 170 21.08 76.45 25.56
N ASN A 171 20.10 76.05 26.38
CA ASN A 171 19.16 76.96 27.03
C ASN A 171 19.79 77.79 28.16
N VAL A 172 20.71 77.21 28.94
CA VAL A 172 21.29 77.87 30.13
C VAL A 172 22.60 78.58 29.80
N TYR A 173 23.42 78.01 28.93
CA TYR A 173 24.78 78.49 28.69
C TYR A 173 25.00 79.05 27.27
N GLY A 174 24.00 79.01 26.39
CA GLY A 174 24.08 79.54 25.03
C GLY A 174 25.03 78.77 24.11
N VAL A 175 25.47 77.58 24.51
CA VAL A 175 26.38 76.73 23.74
C VAL A 175 25.55 75.96 22.71
N LYS A 176 25.62 76.32 21.43
CA LYS A 176 24.96 75.56 20.36
C LYS A 176 25.69 74.23 20.15
N SER A 177 24.96 73.12 20.26
CA SER A 177 25.50 71.78 20.01
C SER A 177 25.61 71.58 18.49
N GLY A 178 26.82 71.28 17.99
CA GLY A 178 27.03 70.77 16.63
C GLY A 178 26.69 69.28 16.50
#